data_AF-A0AA96YR24-F1
#
_entry.id   AF-A0AA96YR24-F1
#
_cell.length_a   1.000
_cell.length_b   1.000
_cell.length_c   1.000
_cell.angle_alpha   90.00
_cell.angle_beta   90.00
_cell.angle_gamma   90.00
#
_symmetry.space_group_name_H-M   'P 1'
#
loop_
_entity.id
_entity.type
_entity.pdbx_description
1 polymer ?
#
loop_
_entity_poly.entity_id
_entity_poly.type
_entity_poly.pdbx_seq_one_letter_code
_entity_poly.pdbx_strand_id
1 'polypeptide(L)'
;MLNTQRNKNTNVTVYIGTFLKHRRKVVGLTGAQLASRLRISQQQVSRYERGKNAITIQGLLDILQALELRKHDIDDFMKKVFQYYYIDAALEAKLIN
;
A
#
# COMPACT_ATOMS: atom_id res chain seq x y z
N MET A 1 -13.82 24.31 11.00
CA MET A 1 -12.86 24.37 9.87
C MET A 1 -11.78 23.33 10.12
N LEU A 2 -11.90 22.15 9.50
CA LEU A 2 -11.00 21.01 9.72
C LEU A 2 -9.72 21.16 8.88
N ASN A 3 -8.75 21.86 9.45
CA ASN A 3 -7.34 21.75 9.06
C ASN A 3 -6.57 22.18 10.31
N THR A 4 -5.75 21.36 10.96
CA THR A 4 -4.33 21.27 10.60
C THR A 4 -3.65 20.31 11.59
N GLN A 5 -3.98 19.03 11.52
CA GLN A 5 -3.05 17.98 11.95
C GLN A 5 -3.03 16.95 10.82
N ARG A 6 -2.53 17.38 9.65
CA ARG A 6 -2.01 16.45 8.64
C ARG A 6 -1.05 15.55 9.39
N ASN A 7 -1.44 14.29 9.60
CA ASN A 7 -0.61 13.23 10.15
C ASN A 7 0.75 13.27 9.46
N LYS A 8 1.72 13.90 10.12
CA LYS A 8 2.96 14.34 9.47
C LYS A 8 3.95 13.19 9.28
N ASN A 9 3.60 11.95 9.62
CA ASN A 9 4.59 10.85 9.70
C ASN A 9 4.08 9.42 9.42
N THR A 10 2.99 9.22 8.68
CA THR A 10 2.57 7.87 8.29
C THR A 10 2.33 7.84 6.78
N ASN A 11 3.42 7.77 6.01
CA ASN A 11 3.33 7.66 4.56
C ASN A 11 2.89 6.24 4.18
N VAL A 12 1.58 6.01 4.16
CA VAL A 12 0.98 4.71 3.81
C VAL A 12 1.46 4.22 2.45
N THR A 13 1.77 5.13 1.51
CA THR A 13 2.26 4.73 0.18
C THR A 13 3.66 4.13 0.24
N VAL A 14 4.49 4.56 1.20
CA VAL A 14 5.82 3.96 1.46
C VAL A 14 5.66 2.58 2.09
N TYR A 15 4.72 2.42 3.03
CA TYR A 15 4.41 1.10 3.61
C TYR A 15 3.93 0.13 2.52
N ILE A 16 2.93 0.54 1.73
CA ILE A 16 2.40 -0.25 0.63
C ILE A 16 3.53 -0.60 -0.34
N GLY A 17 4.29 0.38 -0.82
CA GLY A 17 5.39 0.15 -1.76
C GLY A 17 6.44 -0.83 -1.23
N THR A 18 6.80 -0.71 0.05
CA THR A 18 7.78 -1.59 0.71
C THR A 18 7.26 -3.01 0.82
N PHE A 19 6.00 -3.19 1.21
CA PHE A 19 5.34 -4.49 1.25
C PHE A 19 5.31 -5.15 -0.13
N LEU A 20 4.85 -4.43 -1.16
CA LEU A 20 4.78 -4.93 -2.53
C LEU A 20 6.17 -5.36 -3.06
N LYS A 21 7.20 -4.55 -2.80
CA LYS A 21 8.59 -4.86 -3.16
C LYS A 21 9.10 -6.12 -2.47
N HIS A 22 8.82 -6.25 -1.17
CA HIS A 22 9.23 -7.42 -0.40
C HIS A 22 8.55 -8.68 -0.94
N ARG A 23 7.22 -8.66 -1.10
CA ARG A 23 6.47 -9.79 -1.63
C ARG A 23 6.92 -10.18 -3.04
N ARG A 24 7.17 -9.21 -3.94
CA ARG A 24 7.74 -9.47 -5.28
C ARG A 24 9.02 -10.29 -5.21
N LYS A 25 9.94 -9.94 -4.31
CA LYS A 25 11.19 -10.68 -4.12
C LYS A 25 10.94 -12.09 -3.58
N VAL A 26 10.01 -12.26 -2.64
CA VAL A 26 9.65 -13.56 -2.07
C VAL A 26 9.12 -14.51 -3.15
N VAL A 27 8.34 -14.02 -4.11
CA VAL A 27 7.86 -14.82 -5.26
C VAL A 27 8.86 -14.91 -6.42
N GLY A 28 10.10 -14.45 -6.24
CA GLY A 28 11.17 -14.59 -7.23
C GLY A 28 11.05 -13.70 -8.47
N LEU A 29 10.19 -12.69 -8.46
CA LEU A 29 9.98 -11.81 -9.61
C LEU A 29 10.97 -10.64 -9.62
N THR A 30 11.56 -10.36 -10.78
CA THR A 30 12.24 -9.08 -11.06
C THR A 30 11.23 -7.95 -11.25
N GLY A 31 11.68 -6.69 -11.12
CA GLY A 31 10.80 -5.54 -11.39
C GLY A 31 10.27 -5.51 -12.82
N ALA A 32 11.06 -5.97 -13.79
CA ALA A 32 10.65 -6.07 -15.19
C ALA A 32 9.59 -7.15 -15.42
N GLN A 33 9.72 -8.31 -14.75
CA GLN A 33 8.71 -9.37 -14.84
C GLN A 33 7.37 -8.95 -14.23
N LEU A 34 7.38 -8.27 -13.07
CA LEU A 34 6.15 -7.73 -12.49
C LEU A 34 5.52 -6.68 -13.41
N ALA A 35 6.33 -5.80 -14.00
CA ALA A 35 5.86 -4.79 -14.95
C ALA A 35 5.21 -5.42 -16.18
N SER A 36 5.80 -6.50 -16.71
CA SER A 36 5.26 -7.28 -17.82
C SER A 36 3.90 -7.91 -17.47
N ARG A 37 3.77 -8.54 -16.28
CA ARG A 37 2.49 -9.10 -15.80
C ARG A 37 1.39 -8.04 -15.72
N LEU A 38 1.76 -6.82 -15.32
CA LEU A 38 0.83 -5.69 -15.13
C LEU A 38 0.63 -4.83 -16.39
N ARG A 39 1.34 -5.12 -17.50
CA ARG A 39 1.32 -4.30 -18.73
C ARG A 39 1.63 -2.82 -18.47
N ILE A 40 2.58 -2.54 -17.58
CA ILE A 40 3.09 -1.20 -17.27
C ILE A 40 4.61 -1.14 -17.44
N SER A 41 5.19 0.07 -17.35
CA SER A 41 6.66 0.21 -17.38
C SER A 41 7.32 -0.27 -16.08
N GLN A 42 8.55 -0.79 -16.18
CA GLN A 42 9.35 -1.13 -14.99
C GLN A 42 9.60 0.10 -14.10
N GLN A 43 9.71 1.29 -14.69
CA GLN A 43 9.84 2.54 -13.95
C GLN A 43 8.61 2.81 -13.10
N GLN A 44 7.41 2.51 -13.60
CA GLN A 44 6.16 2.66 -12.86
C GLN A 44 6.08 1.68 -11.68
N VAL A 45 6.44 0.41 -11.88
CA VAL A 45 6.63 -0.55 -10.77
C VAL A 45 7.60 0.02 -9.73
N SER A 46 8.75 0.55 -10.17
CA SER A 46 9.73 1.14 -9.25
C SER A 46 9.20 2.37 -8.51
N ARG A 47 8.33 3.18 -9.11
CA ARG A 47 7.67 4.31 -8.42
C ARG A 47 6.67 3.82 -7.37
N TYR A 48 5.89 2.79 -7.67
CA TYR A 48 4.98 2.15 -6.72
C TYR A 48 5.75 1.55 -5.54
N GLU A 49 6.80 0.78 -5.80
CA GLU A 49 7.62 0.14 -4.76
C GLU A 49 8.35 1.12 -3.83
N ARG A 50 8.53 2.37 -4.27
CA ARG A 50 9.16 3.44 -3.46
C ARG A 50 8.13 4.36 -2.81
N GLY A 51 6.83 4.16 -3.03
CA GLY A 51 5.79 5.07 -2.57
C GLY A 51 5.89 6.48 -3.17
N LYS A 52 6.50 6.63 -4.37
CA LYS A 52 6.60 7.94 -5.03
C LYS A 52 5.34 8.32 -5.80
N ASN A 53 4.56 7.33 -6.23
CA ASN A 53 3.29 7.52 -6.92
C ASN A 53 2.16 6.93 -6.08
N ALA A 54 1.02 7.63 -6.02
CA ALA A 54 -0.21 7.05 -5.55
C ALA A 54 -0.60 5.86 -6.44
N ILE A 55 -1.15 4.81 -5.81
CA ILE A 55 -1.67 3.62 -6.48
C ILE A 55 -3.19 3.71 -6.36
N THR A 56 -3.90 3.55 -7.48
CA THR A 56 -5.37 3.44 -7.44
C THR A 56 -5.77 2.13 -6.78
N ILE A 57 -7.00 2.04 -6.26
CA ILE A 57 -7.49 0.77 -5.68
C ILE A 57 -7.40 -0.37 -6.70
N GLN A 58 -7.84 -0.13 -7.95
CA GLN A 58 -7.71 -1.13 -9.01
C GLN A 58 -6.25 -1.56 -9.22
N GLY A 59 -5.33 -0.61 -9.36
CA GLY A 59 -3.92 -0.93 -9.56
C GLY A 59 -3.30 -1.68 -8.37
N LEU A 60 -3.73 -1.40 -7.14
CA LEU A 60 -3.32 -2.17 -5.98
C LEU A 60 -3.79 -3.62 -6.08
N LEU A 61 -5.08 -3.83 -6.38
CA LEU A 61 -5.65 -5.17 -6.55
C LEU A 61 -4.94 -5.96 -7.66
N ASP A 62 -4.67 -5.33 -8.80
CA ASP A 62 -3.94 -5.94 -9.92
C ASP A 62 -2.53 -6.38 -9.49
N ILE A 63 -1.82 -5.53 -8.71
CA ILE A 63 -0.50 -5.88 -8.18
C ILE A 63 -0.60 -7.04 -7.19
N LEU A 64 -1.57 -7.02 -6.26
CA LEU A 64 -1.72 -8.09 -5.28
C LEU A 64 -2.00 -9.45 -5.96
N GLN A 65 -2.81 -9.44 -7.02
CA GLN A 65 -3.06 -10.62 -7.85
C GLN A 65 -1.78 -11.08 -8.58
N ALA A 66 -1.05 -10.16 -9.22
CA ALA A 66 0.19 -10.48 -9.94
C ALA A 66 1.32 -11.01 -9.04
N LEU A 67 1.25 -10.71 -7.74
CA LEU A 67 2.15 -11.16 -6.68
C LEU A 67 1.68 -12.44 -5.96
N GLU A 68 0.62 -13.07 -6.46
CA GLU A 68 0.14 -14.38 -5.99
C GLU A 68 -0.10 -14.38 -4.47
N LEU A 69 -0.66 -13.30 -3.93
CA LEU A 69 -1.06 -13.28 -2.51
C LEU A 69 -2.27 -14.18 -2.30
N ARG A 70 -2.25 -14.92 -1.19
CA ARG A 70 -3.42 -15.67 -0.73
C ARG A 70 -4.31 -14.75 0.09
N LYS A 71 -5.57 -15.14 0.29
CA LYS A 71 -6.56 -14.35 1.03
C LYS A 71 -6.03 -13.85 2.39
N HIS A 72 -5.44 -14.72 3.20
CA HIS A 72 -4.90 -14.33 4.51
C HIS A 72 -3.77 -13.29 4.43
N ASP A 73 -2.90 -13.35 3.40
CA ASP A 73 -1.82 -12.36 3.21
C ASP A 73 -2.43 -10.97 2.90
N ILE A 74 -3.51 -10.95 2.11
CA ILE A 74 -4.26 -9.73 1.77
C ILE A 74 -4.97 -9.17 3.01
N ASP A 75 -5.64 -10.03 3.78
CA ASP A 75 -6.34 -9.62 4.99
C ASP A 75 -5.37 -8.95 5.99
N ASP A 76 -4.19 -9.53 6.20
CA ASP A 76 -3.17 -8.99 7.11
C ASP A 76 -2.52 -7.72 6.56
N PHE A 77 -2.29 -7.65 5.25
CA PHE A 77 -1.84 -6.44 4.58
C PHE A 77 -2.84 -5.29 4.77
N MET A 78 -4.12 -5.53 4.52
CA MET A 78 -5.18 -4.51 4.60
C MET A 78 -5.40 -4.03 6.03
N LYS A 79 -5.37 -4.92 7.03
CA LYS A 79 -5.41 -4.53 8.46
C LYS A 79 -4.32 -3.50 8.78
N LYS A 80 -3.10 -3.76 8.33
CA LYS A 80 -1.96 -2.84 8.53
C LYS A 80 -2.11 -1.54 7.74
N VAL A 81 -2.62 -1.57 6.50
CA VAL A 81 -2.93 -0.34 5.73
C VAL A 81 -3.93 0.52 6.50
N PHE A 82 -5.00 -0.06 7.04
CA PHE A 82 -6.04 0.72 7.69
C PHE A 82 -5.62 1.30 9.05
N GLN A 83 -4.62 0.72 9.74
CA GLN A 83 -4.02 1.33 10.94
C GLN A 83 -3.43 2.73 10.68
N TYR A 84 -3.16 3.11 9.43
CA TYR A 84 -2.68 4.45 9.07
C TYR A 84 -3.79 5.51 9.07
N TYR A 85 -5.06 5.09 9.02
CA TYR A 85 -6.22 5.96 8.81
C TYR A 85 -7.24 5.90 9.94
N TYR A 86 -7.26 4.84 10.74
CA TYR A 86 -8.15 4.78 11.89
C TYR A 86 -7.68 5.71 13.01
N ILE A 87 -8.63 6.47 13.52
CA ILE A 87 -8.51 7.22 14.76
C ILE A 87 -8.66 6.20 15.90
N ASP A 88 -7.78 6.23 16.90
CA ASP A 88 -7.97 5.44 18.11
C ASP A 88 -9.35 5.79 18.72
N ALA A 89 -10.11 4.80 19.18
CA ALA A 89 -11.41 5.02 19.84
C ALA A 89 -11.33 6.08 20.97
N ALA A 90 -10.18 6.20 21.63
CA ALA A 90 -9.90 7.23 22.63
C ALA A 90 -9.84 8.66 22.06
N LEU A 91 -9.47 8.84 20.78
CA LEU A 91 -9.49 10.13 20.08
C LEU A 91 -10.87 10.42 19.47
N GLU A 92 -11.63 9.42 19.01
CA GLU A 92 -13.04 9.61 18.61
C GLU A 92 -13.88 10.11 19.80
N ALA A 93 -13.69 9.54 20.98
CA ALA A 93 -14.36 9.98 22.21
C ALA A 93 -14.03 11.43 22.61
N LYS A 94 -12.86 11.96 22.22
CA LYS A 94 -12.44 13.36 22.43
C LYS A 94 -12.96 14.33 21.36
N LEU A 95 -13.46 13.83 20.24
CA LEU A 95 -14.03 14.63 19.15
C LEU A 95 -15.56 14.77 19.26
N ILE A 96 -16.20 13.88 20.03
CA ILE A 96 -17.64 13.83 20.24
C ILE A 96 -18.07 14.60 21.50
N ASN A 97 -17.12 14.98 22.36
CA ASN A 97 -17.31 15.91 23.49
C ASN A 97 -16.67 17.27 23.19
#